data_AF-A0A1L8QW56-F1
#
_entry.id   AF-A0A1L8QW56-F1
#
_cell.length_a   1.000
_cell.length_b   1.000
_cell.length_c   1.000
_cell.angle_alpha   90.00
_cell.angle_beta   90.00
_cell.angle_gamma   90.00
#
_symmetry.space_group_name_H-M   'P 1'
#
loop_
_entity.id
_entity.type
_entity.pdbx_description
1 polymer ?
#
loop_
_entity_poly.entity_id
_entity_poly.type
_entity_poly.pdbx_seq_one_letter_code
_entity_poly.pdbx_strand_id
1 'polypeptide(L)'
;MHVPAHSIEELIQASPHQALFETLDHWIQLTFPALDRRLIQSGTMTFIGYGELATATEGDVYDSLIALAPQKNYLSCYIVGEKAGAPILRSYQAHFAASTVGKVCLRLKNSHTIDFAILEAIIKDSIAWNESKKTNAKS
;
A
#
# COMPACT_ATOMS: atom_id res chain seq x y z
N MET A 1 -6.60 13.54 5.60
CA MET A 1 -7.85 13.69 6.38
C MET A 1 -7.76 12.73 7.55
N HIS A 2 -8.35 13.05 8.70
CA HIS A 2 -8.43 12.10 9.80
C HIS A 2 -9.74 11.33 9.69
N VAL A 3 -9.66 10.00 9.66
CA VAL A 3 -10.81 9.09 9.72
C VAL A 3 -10.58 8.22 10.94
N PRO A 4 -11.12 8.58 12.13
CA PRO A 4 -10.98 7.73 13.31
C PRO A 4 -11.74 6.43 13.06
N ALA A 5 -11.06 5.31 13.31
CA ALA A 5 -11.64 3.97 13.21
C ALA A 5 -10.92 3.04 14.19
N HIS A 6 -11.65 2.08 14.75
CA HIS A 6 -11.14 1.07 15.66
C HIS A 6 -11.04 -0.32 15.01
N SER A 7 -11.57 -0.46 13.80
CA SER A 7 -11.43 -1.65 12.95
C SER A 7 -11.13 -1.26 11.50
N ILE A 8 -10.69 -2.25 10.71
CA ILE A 8 -10.50 -2.09 9.26
C ILE A 8 -11.85 -1.78 8.60
N GLU A 9 -12.89 -2.49 9.01
CA GLU A 9 -14.24 -2.36 8.49
C GLU A 9 -14.80 -0.95 8.75
N GLU A 10 -14.60 -0.41 9.97
CA GLU A 10 -14.97 0.97 10.29
C GLU A 10 -14.23 1.99 9.43
N LEU A 11 -12.93 1.80 9.19
CA LEU A 11 -12.14 2.69 8.36
C LEU A 11 -12.65 2.72 6.92
N ILE A 12 -12.95 1.54 6.36
CA ILE A 12 -13.49 1.39 5.02
C ILE A 12 -14.86 2.07 4.92
N GLN A 13 -15.76 1.79 5.86
CA GLN A 13 -17.12 2.33 5.88
C GLN A 13 -17.14 3.86 6.05
N ALA A 14 -16.24 4.42 6.85
CA ALA A 14 -16.13 5.86 7.08
C ALA A 14 -15.39 6.60 5.95
N SER A 15 -14.77 5.88 5.00
CA SER A 15 -14.02 6.49 3.90
C SER A 15 -14.97 7.09 2.85
N PRO A 16 -14.70 8.32 2.35
CA PRO A 16 -15.44 8.88 1.21
C PRO A 16 -15.20 8.09 -0.09
N HIS A 17 -14.23 7.18 -0.09
CA HIS A 17 -13.88 6.29 -1.21
C HIS A 17 -14.21 4.83 -0.89
N GLN A 18 -15.24 4.56 -0.07
CA GLN A 18 -15.58 3.23 0.43
C GLN A 18 -15.49 2.14 -0.64
N ALA A 19 -16.20 2.27 -1.77
CA ALA A 19 -16.22 1.24 -2.81
C ALA A 19 -14.84 0.94 -3.43
N LEU A 20 -14.01 1.97 -3.62
CA LEU A 20 -12.63 1.79 -4.09
C LEU A 20 -11.78 1.10 -3.02
N PHE A 21 -11.97 1.48 -1.76
CA PHE A 21 -11.27 0.90 -0.63
C PHE A 21 -11.59 -0.59 -0.49
N GLU A 22 -12.88 -0.95 -0.50
CA GLU A 22 -13.37 -2.33 -0.50
C GLU A 22 -12.79 -3.13 -1.67
N THR A 23 -12.81 -2.57 -2.88
CA THR A 23 -12.29 -3.23 -4.08
C THR A 23 -10.80 -3.55 -3.91
N LEU A 24 -10.00 -2.59 -3.43
CA LEU A 24 -8.56 -2.77 -3.29
C LEU A 24 -8.18 -3.69 -2.12
N ASP A 25 -8.83 -3.54 -0.96
CA ASP A 25 -8.63 -4.43 0.18
C ASP A 25 -8.96 -5.88 -0.19
N HIS A 26 -10.13 -6.10 -0.79
CA HIS A 26 -10.56 -7.43 -1.24
C HIS A 26 -9.59 -8.02 -2.27
N TRP A 27 -9.19 -7.23 -3.27
CA TRP A 27 -8.25 -7.68 -4.31
C TRP A 27 -6.87 -8.02 -3.74
N ILE A 28 -6.33 -7.21 -2.81
CA ILE A 28 -5.04 -7.50 -2.16
C ILE A 28 -5.13 -8.80 -1.36
N GLN A 29 -6.18 -8.98 -0.56
CA GLN A 29 -6.36 -10.18 0.26
C GLN A 29 -6.52 -11.46 -0.58
N LEU A 30 -7.21 -11.39 -1.71
CA LEU A 30 -7.33 -12.53 -2.63
C LEU A 30 -6.03 -12.84 -3.36
N THR A 31 -5.32 -11.82 -3.85
CA THR A 31 -4.15 -11.99 -4.73
C THR A 31 -2.88 -12.29 -3.93
N PHE A 32 -2.80 -11.76 -2.72
CA PHE A 32 -1.63 -11.86 -1.84
C PHE A 32 -2.03 -12.30 -0.42
N PRO A 33 -2.60 -13.50 -0.24
CA PRO A 33 -3.13 -13.97 1.05
C PRO A 33 -2.07 -14.12 2.15
N ALA A 34 -0.78 -14.13 1.78
CA ALA A 34 0.34 -14.16 2.73
C ALA A 34 0.68 -12.77 3.33
N LEU A 35 0.08 -11.69 2.83
CA LEU A 35 0.25 -10.36 3.38
C LEU A 35 -0.84 -10.11 4.44
N ASP A 36 -0.50 -10.38 5.70
CA ASP A 36 -1.38 -10.09 6.82
C ASP A 36 -1.76 -8.62 6.83
N ARG A 37 -3.07 -8.35 6.94
CA ARG A 37 -3.61 -7.00 7.04
C ARG A 37 -3.77 -6.56 8.49
N ARG A 38 -3.46 -5.29 8.77
CA ARG A 38 -3.61 -4.69 10.10
C ARG A 38 -4.13 -3.25 10.01
N LEU A 39 -4.95 -2.86 10.97
CA LEU A 39 -5.28 -1.46 11.17
C LEU A 39 -4.09 -0.78 11.84
N ILE A 40 -3.64 0.33 11.27
CA ILE A 40 -2.55 1.12 11.82
C ILE A 40 -3.06 2.50 12.15
N GLN A 41 -2.76 2.95 13.36
CA GLN A 41 -3.10 4.26 13.87
C GLN A 41 -1.81 4.98 14.26
N SER A 42 -1.50 6.07 13.57
CA SER A 42 -0.30 6.88 13.81
C SER A 42 -0.64 8.36 13.76
N GLY A 43 -0.60 9.03 14.92
CA GLY A 43 -1.00 10.42 15.06
C GLY A 43 -2.43 10.66 14.54
N THR A 44 -2.56 11.44 13.46
CA THR A 44 -3.85 11.75 12.82
C THR A 44 -4.18 10.84 11.64
N MET A 45 -3.39 9.81 11.39
CA MET A 45 -3.58 8.88 10.29
C MET A 45 -4.09 7.54 10.80
N THR A 46 -5.10 7.02 10.10
CA THR A 46 -5.61 5.66 10.26
C THR A 46 -5.66 5.03 8.88
N PHE A 47 -5.01 3.87 8.73
CA PHE A 47 -4.82 3.22 7.43
C PHE A 47 -4.74 1.70 7.60
N ILE A 48 -4.91 0.97 6.50
CA ILE A 48 -4.66 -0.48 6.47
C ILE A 48 -3.23 -0.70 6.00
N GLY A 49 -2.45 -1.45 6.76
CA GLY A 49 -1.15 -1.98 6.35
C GLY A 49 -1.27 -3.45 5.92
N TYR A 50 -0.48 -3.87 4.93
CA TYR A 50 -0.39 -5.25 4.47
C TYR A 50 1.06 -5.72 4.43
N GLY A 51 1.33 -6.87 5.05
CA GLY A 51 2.66 -7.43 5.19
C GLY A 51 3.59 -6.57 6.05
N GLU A 52 4.74 -7.12 6.40
CA GLU A 52 5.74 -6.43 7.22
C GLU A 52 7.04 -6.24 6.45
N LEU A 53 7.64 -5.07 6.60
CA LEU A 53 8.96 -4.76 6.07
C LEU A 53 10.01 -5.60 6.79
N ALA A 54 10.90 -6.21 6.01
CA ALA A 54 12.05 -6.94 6.51
C ALA A 54 12.99 -6.08 7.37
N THR A 55 12.96 -4.77 7.13
CA THR A 55 13.77 -3.77 7.82
C THR A 55 12.95 -3.02 8.89
N ALA A 56 11.75 -3.50 9.22
CA ALA A 56 10.95 -2.91 10.28
C ALA A 56 11.75 -2.93 11.58
N THR A 57 11.74 -1.79 12.28
CA THR A 57 12.27 -1.69 13.64
C THR A 57 11.12 -1.81 14.62
N GLU A 58 11.37 -2.41 15.77
CA GLU A 58 10.37 -2.55 16.82
C GLU A 58 9.75 -1.19 17.18
N GLY A 59 8.42 -1.11 17.15
CA GLY A 59 7.67 0.11 17.43
C GLY A 59 7.51 1.08 16.25
N ASP A 60 8.06 0.78 15.06
CA ASP A 60 7.78 1.57 13.86
C ASP A 60 6.39 1.26 13.30
N VAL A 61 5.50 2.22 13.42
CA VAL A 61 4.12 2.14 12.90
C VAL A 61 4.04 2.22 11.38
N TYR A 62 5.13 2.54 10.67
CA TYR A 62 5.21 2.55 9.22
C TYR A 62 5.94 1.32 8.64
N ASP A 63 5.83 0.20 9.33
CA ASP A 63 6.44 -1.10 9.02
C ASP A 63 5.73 -1.90 7.90
N SER A 64 4.72 -1.34 7.24
CA SER A 64 3.93 -2.09 6.24
C SER A 64 4.57 -2.05 4.87
N LEU A 65 4.58 -3.20 4.19
CA LEU A 65 5.08 -3.29 2.81
C LEU A 65 4.17 -2.50 1.86
N ILE A 66 2.86 -2.68 2.02
CA ILE A 66 1.80 -1.97 1.30
C ILE A 66 0.90 -1.27 2.32
N ALA A 67 0.38 -0.08 2.01
CA ALA A 67 -0.63 0.56 2.84
C ALA A 67 -1.71 1.30 2.04
N LEU A 68 -2.97 1.21 2.49
CA LEU A 68 -4.11 1.96 1.95
C LEU A 68 -4.57 3.01 2.96
N ALA A 69 -4.43 4.28 2.60
CA ALA A 69 -4.81 5.41 3.46
C ALA A 69 -5.84 6.33 2.77
N PRO A 70 -7.02 6.58 3.37
CA PRO A 70 -8.03 7.44 2.79
C PRO A 70 -7.58 8.90 2.78
N GLN A 71 -7.75 9.57 1.65
CA GLN A 71 -7.51 11.00 1.49
C GLN A 71 -8.76 11.68 0.97
N LYS A 72 -8.80 13.02 1.09
CA LYS A 72 -10.00 13.81 0.77
C LYS A 72 -10.55 13.50 -0.63
N ASN A 73 -9.66 13.34 -1.61
CA ASN A 73 -10.02 13.23 -3.03
C ASN A 73 -9.55 11.93 -3.71
N TYR A 74 -8.86 11.05 -2.98
CA TYR A 74 -8.29 9.81 -3.51
C TYR A 74 -7.98 8.84 -2.37
N LEU A 75 -7.67 7.60 -2.71
CA LEU A 75 -7.05 6.63 -1.83
C LEU A 75 -5.55 6.57 -2.12
N SER A 76 -4.70 6.79 -1.12
CA SER A 76 -3.26 6.56 -1.27
C SER A 76 -2.98 5.07 -1.14
N CYS A 77 -2.32 4.48 -2.14
CA CYS A 77 -1.72 3.15 -2.06
C CYS A 77 -0.19 3.31 -1.96
N TYR A 78 0.35 3.17 -0.75
CA TYR A 78 1.79 3.19 -0.50
C TYR A 78 2.37 1.83 -0.83
N ILE A 79 3.50 1.82 -1.54
CA ILE A 79 4.19 0.58 -1.91
C ILE A 79 5.67 0.81 -1.69
N VAL A 80 6.22 0.11 -0.70
CA VAL A 80 7.63 0.22 -0.34
C VAL A 80 8.44 -0.73 -1.19
N GLY A 81 9.56 -0.25 -1.72
CA GLY A 81 10.52 -1.09 -2.42
C GLY A 81 11.37 -0.32 -3.40
N GLU A 82 12.42 -0.97 -3.88
CA GLU A 82 13.33 -0.42 -4.86
C GLU A 82 13.54 -1.40 -6.01
N LYS A 83 13.66 -0.85 -7.21
CA LYS A 83 14.04 -1.59 -8.42
C LYS A 83 15.11 -0.79 -9.14
N ALA A 84 16.22 -1.44 -9.47
CA ALA A 84 17.40 -0.81 -10.09
C ALA A 84 17.91 0.45 -9.34
N GLY A 85 17.95 0.40 -7.99
CA GLY A 85 18.46 1.49 -7.16
C GLY A 85 17.57 2.73 -7.08
N ALA A 86 16.30 2.63 -7.50
CA ALA A 86 15.32 3.70 -7.41
C ALA A 86 14.00 3.20 -6.80
N PRO A 87 13.14 4.09 -6.26
CA PRO A 87 11.81 3.71 -5.77
C PRO A 87 11.04 2.92 -6.83
N ILE A 88 10.42 1.82 -6.42
CA ILE A 88 9.81 0.83 -7.33
C ILE A 88 8.85 1.46 -8.35
N LEU A 89 8.04 2.42 -7.93
CA LEU A 89 7.07 3.13 -8.79
C LEU A 89 7.73 3.87 -9.97
N ARG A 90 9.00 4.25 -9.87
CA ARG A 90 9.73 4.88 -10.97
C ARG A 90 9.85 3.94 -12.18
N SER A 91 9.96 2.64 -11.95
CA SER A 91 10.03 1.63 -13.02
C SER A 91 8.69 1.44 -13.73
N TYR A 92 7.58 1.88 -13.13
CA TYR A 92 6.22 1.68 -13.63
C TYR A 92 5.51 2.97 -14.03
N GLN A 93 6.18 4.13 -13.90
CA GLN A 93 5.56 5.44 -14.11
C GLN A 93 4.88 5.61 -15.48
N ALA A 94 5.38 4.93 -16.53
CA ALA A 94 4.84 5.01 -17.88
C ALA A 94 3.43 4.40 -18.01
N HIS A 95 3.01 3.56 -17.07
CA HIS A 95 1.68 2.96 -17.04
C HIS A 95 0.62 3.85 -16.38
N PHE A 96 1.01 5.00 -15.83
CA PHE A 96 0.12 5.87 -15.09
C PHE A 96 0.20 7.31 -15.61
N ALA A 97 -0.90 8.05 -15.46
CA ALA A 97 -0.82 9.50 -15.58
C ALA A 97 0.10 10.07 -14.49
N ALA A 98 0.93 11.07 -14.83
CA ALA A 98 1.92 11.64 -13.91
C ALA A 98 1.32 12.12 -12.57
N SER A 99 0.07 12.58 -12.55
CA SER A 99 -0.63 13.02 -11.34
C SER A 99 -0.95 11.89 -10.35
N THR A 100 -0.98 10.65 -10.82
CA THR A 100 -1.28 9.43 -10.06
C THR A 100 -0.07 8.95 -9.28
N VAL A 101 1.15 9.16 -9.79
CA VAL A 101 2.39 8.65 -9.19
C VAL A 101 2.96 9.70 -8.23
N GLY A 102 2.90 9.42 -6.95
CA GLY A 102 3.67 10.11 -5.91
C GLY A 102 5.07 9.52 -5.76
N LYS A 103 5.87 10.07 -4.85
CA LYS A 103 7.24 9.59 -4.59
C LYS A 103 7.28 8.11 -4.12
N VAL A 104 6.30 7.70 -3.32
CA VAL A 104 6.22 6.38 -2.68
C VAL A 104 4.79 5.80 -2.67
N CYS A 105 3.86 6.44 -3.37
CA CYS A 105 2.47 6.00 -3.40
C CYS A 105 1.79 6.26 -4.75
N LEU A 106 0.74 5.50 -5.03
CA LEU A 106 -0.24 5.77 -6.07
C LEU A 106 -1.45 6.49 -5.48
N ARG A 107 -1.96 7.52 -6.17
CA ARG A 107 -3.15 8.29 -5.81
C ARG A 107 -4.34 7.81 -6.62
N LEU A 108 -5.08 6.85 -6.10
CA LEU A 108 -6.14 6.12 -6.80
C LEU A 108 -7.49 6.81 -6.58
N LYS A 109 -8.23 7.08 -7.65
CA LYS A 109 -9.51 7.83 -7.57
C LYS A 109 -10.74 6.97 -7.82
N ASN A 110 -10.61 5.93 -8.64
CA ASN A 110 -11.66 4.96 -8.91
C ASN A 110 -11.01 3.66 -9.40
N SER A 111 -11.70 2.54 -9.26
CA SER A 111 -11.20 1.22 -9.62
C SER A 111 -11.12 1.00 -11.13
N HIS A 112 -11.99 1.64 -11.92
CA HIS A 112 -12.03 1.48 -13.38
C HIS A 112 -10.78 2.00 -14.10
N THR A 113 -10.03 2.91 -13.47
CA THR A 113 -8.77 3.44 -14.02
C THR A 113 -7.54 2.66 -13.58
N ILE A 114 -7.70 1.62 -12.76
CA ILE A 114 -6.59 0.82 -12.23
C ILE A 114 -6.35 -0.35 -13.18
N ASP A 115 -5.14 -0.40 -13.73
CA ASP A 115 -4.62 -1.62 -14.34
C ASP A 115 -4.14 -2.56 -13.21
N PHE A 116 -4.99 -3.51 -12.84
CA PHE A 116 -4.70 -4.45 -11.76
C PHE A 116 -3.55 -5.40 -12.10
N ALA A 117 -3.27 -5.68 -13.38
CA ALA A 117 -2.13 -6.51 -13.76
C ALA A 117 -0.81 -5.77 -13.51
N ILE A 118 -0.77 -4.47 -13.81
CA ILE A 118 0.38 -3.63 -13.47
C ILE A 118 0.52 -3.47 -11.95
N LEU A 119 -0.58 -3.24 -11.23
CA LEU A 119 -0.54 -3.16 -9.77
C LEU A 119 -0.03 -4.47 -9.13
N GLU A 120 -0.46 -5.62 -9.64
CA GLU A 120 0.03 -6.93 -9.23
C GLU A 120 1.54 -7.06 -9.43
N ALA A 121 2.04 -6.69 -10.61
CA ALA A 121 3.46 -6.73 -10.92
C ALA A 121 4.28 -5.85 -9.98
N ILE A 122 3.79 -4.65 -9.64
CA ILE A 122 4.46 -3.75 -8.69
C ILE A 122 4.52 -4.40 -7.29
N ILE A 123 3.43 -4.99 -6.81
CA ILE A 123 3.39 -5.61 -5.49
C ILE A 123 4.30 -6.85 -5.45
N LYS A 124 4.34 -7.66 -6.51
CA LYS A 124 5.26 -8.81 -6.62
C LYS A 124 6.73 -8.40 -6.54
N ASP A 125 7.10 -7.34 -7.25
CA ASP A 125 8.46 -6.81 -7.20
C ASP A 125 8.79 -6.21 -5.82
N SER A 126 7.81 -5.58 -5.16
CA SER A 126 7.94 -5.08 -3.79
C SER A 126 8.17 -6.22 -2.78
N ILE A 127 7.43 -7.33 -2.91
CA ILE A 127 7.62 -8.55 -2.10
C ILE A 127 9.02 -9.12 -2.33
N ALA A 128 9.43 -9.33 -3.58
CA ALA A 128 10.74 -9.89 -3.90
C ALA A 128 11.88 -9.00 -3.37
N TRP A 129 11.75 -7.67 -3.49
CA TRP A 129 12.68 -6.73 -2.87
C TRP A 129 12.72 -6.91 -1.36
N ASN A 130 11.58 -6.99 -0.70
CA ASN A 130 11.49 -7.12 0.76
C ASN A 130 12.13 -8.44 1.25
N GLU A 131 11.91 -9.54 0.55
CA GLU A 131 12.54 -10.84 0.84
C GLU A 131 14.06 -10.78 0.73
N SER A 132 14.60 -10.08 -0.28
CA SER A 132 16.04 -9.88 -0.42
C SER A 132 16.68 -9.09 0.73
N LYS A 133 15.89 -8.27 1.45
CA LYS A 133 16.36 -7.56 2.65
C LYS A 133 16.38 -8.49 3.87
N LYS A 134 15.46 -9.46 3.98
CA LYS A 134 15.46 -10.47 5.06
C LYS A 134 16.71 -11.34 5.03
N THR A 135 17.20 -11.71 3.84
CA THR A 135 18.40 -12.54 3.68
C THR A 135 19.67 -11.79 4.08
N ASN A 136 19.72 -10.47 3.83
CA ASN A 136 20.88 -9.65 4.15
C ASN A 136 20.94 -9.23 5.63
N ALA A 137 19.82 -9.23 6.35
CA ALA A 137 19.78 -8.94 7.78
C ALA A 137 20.25 -10.10 8.69
N LYS A 138 20.42 -11.31 8.12
CA LYS A 138 20.84 -12.52 8.83
C LYS A 138 22.30 -12.94 8.57
N SER A 139 23.06 -12.14 7.82
CA SER A 139 24.50 -12.33 7.57
C SER A 139 25.31 -11.36 8.41
#